data_AF-A0A439UUV0-F1
#
_entry.id   AF-A0A439UUV0-F1
#
_cell.length_a   1.000
_cell.length_b   1.000
_cell.length_c   1.000
_cell.angle_alpha   90.00
_cell.angle_beta   90.00
_cell.angle_gamma   90.00
#
_symmetry.space_group_name_H-M   'P 1'
#
loop_
_entity.id
_entity.type
_entity.pdbx_description
1 polymer ?
#
loop_
_entity_poly.entity_id
_entity_poly.type
_entity_poly.pdbx_seq_one_letter_code
_entity_poly.pdbx_strand_id
1 'polypeptide(L)'
;MQTSDGYWWASHLHEDRKPEIIEVHGLGASRMTDDWPYHVGEFELLQHIDTSAWPQKGKLTERELLDENYAVDPAAVRAGYWWVIHHEDLLPLIVLVGKDAVYRIDGEDGLNDFEFLMPIDTDRWPKE
;
A
#
# COMPACT_ATOMS: atom_id res chain seq x y z
N MET A 1 13.85 18.67 8.80
CA MET A 1 12.50 18.12 9.00
C MET A 1 12.68 16.63 9.22
N GLN A 2 12.21 16.07 10.33
CA GLN A 2 12.32 14.64 10.58
C GLN A 2 11.11 13.99 9.90
N THR A 3 11.34 13.40 8.73
CA THR A 3 10.29 12.68 8.00
C THR A 3 9.97 11.39 8.75
N SER A 4 8.68 11.09 8.92
CA SER A 4 8.25 9.84 9.56
C SER A 4 8.31 8.70 8.55
N ASP A 5 8.88 7.57 8.98
CA ASP A 5 8.86 6.33 8.21
C ASP A 5 7.42 5.82 8.03
N GLY A 6 7.18 5.06 6.96
CA GLY A 6 5.89 4.44 6.65
C GLY A 6 5.34 4.87 5.29
N TYR A 7 4.04 4.64 5.09
CA TYR A 7 3.38 4.91 3.82
C TYR A 7 3.02 6.39 3.66
N TRP A 8 3.31 6.93 2.48
CA TRP A 8 2.99 8.31 2.12
C TRP A 8 2.33 8.37 0.76
N TRP A 9 1.34 9.26 0.65
CA TRP A 9 0.91 9.78 -0.64
C TRP A 9 1.88 10.88 -1.08
N ALA A 10 2.51 10.71 -2.23
CA ALA A 10 3.60 11.57 -2.66
C ALA A 10 3.62 11.82 -4.17
N SER A 11 4.08 13.00 -4.57
CA SER A 11 4.34 13.36 -5.96
C SER A 11 5.84 13.34 -6.23
N HIS A 12 6.25 12.78 -7.36
CA HIS A 12 7.66 12.82 -7.77
C HIS A 12 8.01 14.20 -8.32
N LEU A 13 9.06 14.85 -7.81
CA LEU A 13 9.38 16.25 -8.16
C LEU A 13 9.93 16.43 -9.58
N HIS A 14 10.50 15.38 -10.16
CA HIS A 14 11.13 15.41 -11.48
C HIS A 14 10.40 14.63 -12.57
N GLU A 15 9.31 13.94 -12.21
CA GLU A 15 8.50 13.19 -13.17
C GLU A 15 7.10 13.81 -13.21
N ASP A 16 6.59 14.08 -14.41
CA ASP A 16 5.19 14.53 -14.60
C ASP A 16 4.24 13.33 -14.48
N ARG A 17 4.22 12.74 -13.27
CA ARG A 17 3.39 11.60 -12.89
C ARG A 17 2.36 12.04 -11.87
N LYS A 18 1.22 11.35 -11.86
CA LYS A 18 0.24 11.49 -10.79
C LYS A 18 0.87 11.06 -9.46
N PRO A 19 0.44 11.65 -8.34
CA PRO A 19 0.90 11.18 -7.05
C PRO A 19 0.56 9.70 -6.85
N GLU A 20 1.38 9.04 -6.04
CA GLU A 20 1.32 7.60 -5.79
C GLU A 20 1.59 7.30 -4.31
N ILE A 21 1.28 6.09 -3.87
CA ILE A 21 1.68 5.60 -2.54
C ILE A 21 3.11 5.08 -2.63
N ILE A 22 3.98 5.62 -1.77
CA ILE A 22 5.36 5.18 -1.56
C ILE A 22 5.56 4.76 -0.10
N GLU A 23 6.64 4.03 0.18
CA GLU A 23 7.11 3.78 1.53
C GLU A 23 8.41 4.54 1.80
N VAL A 24 8.42 5.35 2.86
CA VAL A 24 9.59 6.09 3.33
C VAL A 24 10.28 5.32 4.45
N HIS A 25 11.60 5.20 4.37
CA HIS A 25 12.44 4.55 5.36
C HIS A 25 13.74 5.36 5.58
N GLY A 26 13.74 6.20 6.61
CA GLY A 26 14.81 7.15 6.89
C GLY A 26 14.95 8.21 5.79
N LEU A 27 16.03 8.11 5.01
CA LEU A 27 16.27 8.98 3.84
C LEU A 27 15.91 8.29 2.51
N GLY A 28 15.55 7.01 2.55
CA GLY A 28 15.15 6.24 1.38
C GLY A 28 13.64 6.30 1.14
N ALA A 29 13.27 6.05 -0.10
CA ALA A 29 11.89 5.85 -0.53
C ALA A 29 11.83 4.69 -1.54
N SER A 30 10.78 3.88 -1.43
CA SER A 30 10.47 2.81 -2.37
C SER A 30 9.09 3.00 -2.97
N ARG A 31 8.96 2.65 -4.24
CA ARG A 31 7.70 2.71 -5.00
C ARG A 31 7.15 1.30 -5.13
N MET A 32 5.84 1.17 -5.35
CA MET A 32 5.25 -0.12 -5.68
C MET A 32 5.42 -0.47 -7.17
N THR A 33 5.65 0.53 -8.02
CA THR A 33 5.62 0.36 -9.48
C THR A 33 6.96 -0.02 -10.10
N ASP A 34 8.03 0.04 -9.31
CA ASP A 34 9.39 -0.34 -9.72
C ASP A 34 10.26 -0.63 -8.49
N ASP A 35 11.45 -1.20 -8.73
CA ASP A 35 12.41 -1.64 -7.72
C ASP A 35 13.60 -0.67 -7.55
N TRP A 36 13.49 0.56 -8.08
CA TRP A 36 14.59 1.50 -8.02
C TRP A 36 14.75 2.10 -6.62
N PRO A 37 15.98 2.26 -6.12
CA PRO A 37 16.21 2.96 -4.87
C PRO A 37 16.07 4.47 -5.08
N TYR A 38 15.16 5.11 -4.36
CA TYR A 38 15.00 6.57 -4.39
C TYR A 38 15.41 7.23 -3.08
N HIS A 39 15.79 8.49 -3.17
CA HIS A 39 15.94 9.36 -2.01
C HIS A 39 14.62 10.09 -1.72
N VAL A 40 14.21 10.19 -0.45
CA VAL A 40 12.94 10.84 -0.06
C VAL A 40 12.82 12.29 -0.55
N GLY A 41 13.96 12.99 -0.71
CA GLY A 41 14.02 14.35 -1.25
C GLY A 41 13.68 14.49 -2.73
N GLU A 42 13.49 13.37 -3.45
CA GLU A 42 12.99 13.35 -4.83
C GLU A 42 11.46 13.44 -4.89
N PHE A 43 10.79 13.38 -3.74
CA PHE A 43 9.34 13.41 -3.62
C PHE A 43 8.85 14.61 -2.80
N GLU A 44 7.70 15.14 -3.20
CA GLU A 44 6.86 15.96 -2.35
C GLU A 44 5.90 15.07 -1.56
N LEU A 45 6.05 15.04 -0.24
CA LEU A 45 5.22 14.23 0.65
C LEU A 45 3.93 14.98 0.99
N LEU A 46 2.83 14.57 0.38
CA LEU A 46 1.55 15.27 0.46
C LEU A 46 0.73 14.89 1.68
N GLN A 47 0.68 13.58 2.00
CA GLN A 47 -0.12 13.08 3.10
C GLN A 47 0.46 11.78 3.66
N HIS A 48 0.69 11.74 4.98
CA HIS A 48 1.04 10.51 5.67
C HIS A 48 -0.17 9.59 5.77
N ILE A 49 0.02 8.30 5.49
CA ILE A 49 -1.03 7.29 5.54
C ILE A 49 -0.93 6.57 6.87
N ASP A 50 -1.81 6.95 7.80
CA ASP A 50 -1.88 6.30 9.11
C ASP A 50 -2.57 4.93 9.00
N THR A 51 -1.76 3.88 9.06
CA THR A 51 -2.21 2.48 9.07
C THR A 51 -2.41 1.93 10.49
N SER A 52 -2.28 2.75 11.54
CA SER A 52 -2.34 2.27 12.93
C SER A 52 -3.73 1.76 13.34
N ALA A 53 -4.78 2.34 12.76
CA ALA A 53 -6.18 1.96 12.96
C ALA A 53 -6.63 0.78 12.09
N TRP A 54 -5.77 0.33 11.18
CA TRP A 54 -6.09 -0.76 10.26
C TRP A 54 -6.01 -2.10 11.01
N PRO A 55 -6.98 -3.01 10.82
CA PRO A 55 -6.92 -4.37 11.34
C PRO A 55 -5.58 -5.10 11.13
N GLN A 56 -4.76 -5.17 12.17
CA GLN A 56 -3.48 -5.89 12.14
C GLN A 56 -3.66 -7.29 12.72
N LYS A 57 -3.03 -8.33 12.14
CA LYS A 57 -3.15 -9.72 12.62
C LYS A 57 -2.72 -9.91 14.09
N GLY A 58 -1.88 -9.02 14.63
CA GLY A 58 -1.53 -8.99 16.06
C GLY A 58 -2.53 -8.26 16.98
N LYS A 59 -3.52 -7.58 16.39
CA LYS A 59 -4.65 -6.92 17.07
C LYS A 59 -5.98 -7.66 16.86
N LEU A 60 -6.02 -8.53 15.85
CA LEU A 60 -7.16 -9.39 15.52
C LEU A 60 -7.01 -10.74 16.22
N THR A 61 -8.11 -11.25 16.74
CA THR A 61 -8.20 -12.59 17.31
C THR A 61 -8.15 -13.66 16.22
N GLU A 62 -7.73 -14.88 16.55
CA GLU A 62 -7.76 -16.03 15.63
C GLU A 62 -9.13 -16.23 14.98
N ARG A 63 -10.21 -15.93 15.72
CA ARG A 63 -11.58 -15.98 15.18
C ARG A 63 -11.88 -14.89 14.15
N GLU A 64 -11.36 -13.68 14.33
CA GLU A 64 -11.52 -12.58 13.36
C GLU A 64 -10.68 -12.82 12.10
N LEU A 65 -9.58 -13.55 12.24
CA LEU A 65 -8.72 -13.96 11.12
C LEU A 65 -9.27 -15.16 10.35
N LEU A 66 -10.10 -15.98 10.99
CA LEU A 66 -10.78 -17.12 10.38
C LEU A 66 -12.23 -16.79 9.96
N ASP A 67 -12.66 -15.54 10.09
CA ASP A 67 -13.98 -15.12 9.63
C ASP A 67 -13.94 -14.88 8.12
N GLU A 68 -14.62 -15.75 7.37
CA GLU A 68 -14.74 -15.67 5.91
C GLU A 68 -15.38 -14.36 5.41
N ASN A 69 -15.93 -13.52 6.30
CA ASN A 69 -16.46 -12.19 5.97
C ASN A 69 -15.44 -11.05 6.06
N TYR A 70 -14.19 -11.32 6.49
CA TYR A 70 -13.18 -10.28 6.64
C TYR A 70 -12.50 -9.93 5.30
N ALA A 71 -12.33 -10.94 4.44
CA ALA A 71 -11.74 -10.79 3.13
C ALA A 71 -12.82 -10.45 2.08
N VAL A 72 -12.51 -9.51 1.19
CA VAL A 72 -13.28 -9.21 0.00
C VAL A 72 -13.14 -10.37 -0.98
N ASP A 73 -14.27 -10.79 -1.57
CA ASP A 73 -14.29 -11.76 -2.67
C ASP A 73 -13.28 -11.32 -3.76
N PRO A 74 -12.30 -12.16 -4.14
CA PRO A 74 -11.35 -11.84 -5.21
C PRO A 74 -12.03 -11.40 -6.51
N ALA A 75 -13.24 -11.90 -6.82
CA ALA A 75 -14.00 -11.48 -8.00
C ALA A 75 -14.52 -10.03 -7.92
N ALA A 76 -14.56 -9.44 -6.72
CA ALA A 76 -14.94 -8.05 -6.49
C ALA A 76 -13.73 -7.10 -6.41
N VAL A 77 -12.51 -7.62 -6.42
CA VAL A 77 -11.28 -6.82 -6.44
C VAL A 77 -11.18 -6.09 -7.78
N ARG A 78 -10.84 -4.79 -7.72
CA ARG A 78 -10.72 -3.90 -8.88
C ARG A 78 -9.37 -3.19 -8.86
N ALA A 79 -8.95 -2.68 -10.02
CA ALA A 79 -7.72 -1.90 -10.10
C ALA A 79 -7.71 -0.70 -9.14
N GLY A 80 -6.53 -0.39 -8.60
CA GLY A 80 -6.31 0.69 -7.63
C GLY A 80 -5.55 0.23 -6.39
N TYR A 81 -5.41 1.12 -5.42
CA TYR A 81 -4.73 0.80 -4.17
C TYR A 81 -5.65 0.01 -3.23
N TRP A 82 -5.07 -1.00 -2.61
CA TRP A 82 -5.76 -1.86 -1.64
C TRP A 82 -4.90 -2.04 -0.43
N TRP A 83 -5.57 -2.17 0.70
CA TRP A 83 -4.96 -2.74 1.87
C TRP A 83 -5.30 -4.23 1.95
N VAL A 84 -4.26 -5.03 2.16
CA VAL A 84 -4.28 -6.49 2.11
C VAL A 84 -3.48 -7.12 3.25
N ILE A 85 -3.61 -8.43 3.41
CA ILE A 85 -2.72 -9.28 4.21
C ILE A 85 -2.09 -10.32 3.27
N HIS A 86 -0.76 -10.44 3.25
CA HIS A 86 -0.06 -11.51 2.52
C HIS A 86 -0.31 -12.86 3.21
N HIS A 87 -0.66 -13.92 2.48
CA HIS A 87 -1.02 -15.22 3.11
C HIS A 87 0.16 -15.92 3.79
N GLU A 88 1.38 -15.73 3.29
CA GLU A 88 2.57 -16.45 3.74
C GLU A 88 3.16 -15.79 4.99
N ASP A 89 3.38 -14.47 4.92
CA ASP A 89 4.05 -13.72 5.98
C ASP A 89 3.07 -13.08 6.96
N LEU A 90 1.79 -13.05 6.59
CA LEU A 90 0.70 -12.50 7.40
C LEU A 90 0.88 -11.01 7.77
N LEU A 91 1.66 -10.31 6.94
CA LEU A 91 1.94 -8.89 7.10
C LEU A 91 0.80 -8.08 6.45
N PRO A 92 0.28 -7.04 7.13
CA PRO A 92 -0.57 -6.06 6.49
C PRO A 92 0.28 -5.10 5.65
N LEU A 93 -0.09 -4.92 4.38
CA LEU A 93 0.60 -4.00 3.48
C LEU A 93 -0.37 -3.31 2.52
N ILE A 94 0.08 -2.20 1.93
CA ILE A 94 -0.62 -1.56 0.82
C ILE A 94 -0.07 -2.14 -0.48
N VAL A 95 -0.97 -2.50 -1.39
CA VAL A 95 -0.64 -2.94 -2.75
C VAL A 95 -1.34 -2.07 -3.78
N LEU A 96 -0.79 -2.04 -4.98
CA LEU A 96 -1.44 -1.54 -6.17
C LEU A 96 -1.93 -2.72 -7.00
N VAL A 97 -3.24 -2.86 -7.14
CA VAL A 97 -3.86 -3.86 -8.01
C VAL A 97 -3.91 -3.31 -9.43
N GLY A 98 -3.27 -4.02 -10.35
CA GLY A 98 -3.34 -3.80 -11.78
C GLY A 98 -4.43 -4.65 -12.43
N LYS A 99 -4.31 -4.85 -13.75
CA LYS A 99 -5.25 -5.69 -14.51
C LYS A 99 -5.04 -7.18 -14.25
N ASP A 100 -3.78 -7.61 -14.23
CA ASP A 100 -3.39 -9.02 -14.18
C ASP A 100 -2.28 -9.28 -13.12
N ALA A 101 -1.98 -8.28 -12.27
CA ALA A 101 -0.88 -8.31 -11.32
C ALA A 101 -1.19 -7.48 -10.06
N VAL A 102 -0.53 -7.81 -8.95
CA VAL A 102 -0.57 -7.06 -7.70
C VAL A 102 0.85 -6.61 -7.36
N TYR A 103 1.03 -5.30 -7.19
CA TYR A 103 2.34 -4.71 -6.93
C TYR A 103 2.47 -4.26 -5.48
N ARG A 104 3.58 -4.64 -4.83
CA ARG A 104 3.97 -4.19 -3.50
C ARG A 104 5.36 -3.53 -3.56
N ILE A 105 5.78 -2.91 -2.47
CA ILE A 105 7.00 -2.08 -2.38
C ILE A 105 8.29 -2.82 -2.81
N ASP A 106 8.31 -4.15 -2.78
CA ASP A 106 9.48 -4.99 -3.03
C ASP A 106 9.22 -6.13 -4.04
N GLY A 107 8.09 -6.12 -4.75
CA GLY A 107 7.77 -7.23 -5.64
C GLY A 107 6.44 -7.13 -6.36
N GLU A 108 6.26 -8.10 -7.26
CA GLU A 108 5.03 -8.38 -7.99
C GLU A 108 4.55 -9.78 -7.62
N ASP A 109 3.28 -9.89 -7.25
CA ASP A 109 2.63 -11.11 -6.80
C ASP A 109 1.29 -11.30 -7.53
N GLY A 110 0.68 -12.47 -7.35
CA GLY A 110 -0.66 -12.78 -7.86
C GLY A 110 -1.76 -12.30 -6.91
N LEU A 111 -2.98 -12.13 -7.45
CA LEU A 111 -4.17 -11.82 -6.65
C LEU A 111 -4.44 -12.87 -5.55
N ASN A 112 -4.11 -14.13 -5.81
CA ASN A 112 -4.32 -15.22 -4.86
C ASN A 112 -3.32 -15.21 -3.70
N ASP A 113 -2.31 -14.33 -3.76
CA ASP A 113 -1.29 -14.24 -2.73
C ASP A 113 -1.73 -13.39 -1.50
N PHE A 114 -2.94 -12.83 -1.58
CA PHE A 114 -3.43 -11.86 -0.61
C PHE A 114 -4.88 -12.11 -0.18
N GLU A 115 -5.15 -11.77 1.07
CA GLU A 115 -6.49 -11.47 1.55
C GLU A 115 -6.75 -9.97 1.39
N PHE A 116 -7.68 -9.60 0.51
CA PHE A 116 -8.05 -8.21 0.27
C PHE A 116 -9.02 -7.71 1.34
N LEU A 117 -8.72 -6.58 1.98
CA LEU A 117 -9.52 -6.08 3.09
C LEU A 117 -10.37 -4.87 2.69
N MET A 118 -9.72 -3.84 2.17
CA MET A 118 -10.41 -2.62 1.76
C MET A 118 -9.72 -1.88 0.62
N PRO A 119 -10.49 -1.35 -0.35
CA PRO A 119 -9.95 -0.43 -1.33
C PRO A 119 -9.59 0.90 -0.65
N ILE A 120 -8.49 1.50 -1.09
CA ILE A 120 -8.05 2.82 -0.64
C ILE A 120 -8.48 3.83 -1.70
N ASP A 121 -9.47 4.65 -1.35
CA ASP A 121 -9.93 5.75 -2.20
C ASP A 121 -8.97 6.93 -2.10
N THR A 122 -8.14 7.11 -3.13
CA THR A 122 -7.17 8.19 -3.26
C THR A 122 -7.70 9.38 -4.06
N ASP A 123 -8.92 9.32 -4.61
CA ASP A 123 -9.44 10.36 -5.51
C ASP A 123 -9.60 11.73 -4.84
N ARG A 124 -9.78 11.70 -3.51
CA ARG A 124 -9.95 12.87 -2.63
C ARG A 124 -8.66 13.35 -1.97
N TRP A 125 -7.55 12.66 -2.19
CA TRP A 125 -6.27 13.05 -1.59
C TRP A 125 -5.68 14.25 -2.32
N PRO A 126 -4.80 15.03 -1.66
CA PRO A 126 -4.14 16.17 -2.29
C PRO A 126 -3.44 15.75 -3.58
N LYS A 127 -3.47 16.59 -4.61
CA LYS A 127 -2.87 16.27 -5.92
C LYS A 127 -1.62 17.09 -6.21
N GLU A 128 -1.54 18.27 -5.58
CA GLU A 128 -0.48 19.28 -5.60
C GLU A 128 -0.86 20.35 -4.55
#